data_AF-A0A2E1BW60-F1
#
_entry.id   AF-A0A2E1BW60-F1
#
_cell.length_a   1.000
_cell.length_b   1.000
_cell.length_c   1.000
_cell.angle_alpha   90.00
_cell.angle_beta   90.00
_cell.angle_gamma   90.00
#
_symmetry.space_group_name_H-M   'P 1'
#
loop_
_entity.id
_entity.type
_entity.pdbx_description
1 polymer ?
#
loop_
_entity_poly.entity_id
_entity_poly.type
_entity_poly.pdbx_seq_one_letter_code
_entity_poly.pdbx_strand_id
1 'polypeptide(L)'
;VPLHKLMRSERKVILSDIMIKEPVIVSVTMDQEDMAFLFEQYDLTSAPVVNSQNRLIGMVTVDDVVEVIQEEAEEDMLKLAGISGDTDLYLAAWQTARSRFSWLFINLLTAILASIAIGLFEGTIKQIVALAVLMPIVASMGGNAGTQTLTVAVRALATRELNQSNALRVFGKEILVGIINGLIFAVIVGLVAALWFGEHGLGIVIALAMLFNLFVAGFFGAAIPLLLQRWKIDPALGASILLTTVTDVVGFFVFLGLAQMLLI
;
A
#
# COMPACT_ATOMS: atom_id res chain seq x y z
N VAL A 1 -29.19 14.44 -24.31
CA VAL A 1 -28.67 15.31 -25.39
C VAL A 1 -27.82 16.39 -24.74
N PRO A 2 -26.56 16.61 -25.16
CA PRO A 2 -25.74 17.68 -24.59
C PRO A 2 -26.36 19.06 -24.83
N LEU A 3 -26.41 19.90 -23.80
CA LEU A 3 -27.07 21.21 -23.86
C LEU A 3 -26.47 22.10 -24.96
N HIS A 4 -25.14 22.12 -25.10
CA HIS A 4 -24.47 22.91 -26.15
C HIS A 4 -24.91 22.51 -27.57
N LYS A 5 -25.22 21.22 -27.79
CA LYS A 5 -25.66 20.71 -29.08
C LYS A 5 -27.12 21.07 -29.33
N LEU A 6 -27.96 21.01 -28.30
CA LEU A 6 -29.34 21.47 -28.35
C LEU A 6 -29.43 22.97 -28.71
N MET A 7 -28.63 23.81 -28.05
CA MET A 7 -28.62 25.27 -28.24
C MET A 7 -28.14 25.72 -29.63
N ARG A 8 -27.32 24.89 -30.30
CA ARG A 8 -26.76 25.18 -31.64
C ARG A 8 -27.56 24.57 -32.78
N SER A 9 -28.53 23.71 -32.48
CA SER A 9 -29.33 23.01 -33.50
C SER A 9 -30.54 23.83 -33.90
N GLU A 10 -30.94 23.78 -35.17
CA GLU A 10 -32.17 24.41 -35.61
C GLU A 10 -33.39 23.74 -34.96
N ARG A 11 -34.43 24.53 -34.64
CA ARG A 11 -35.64 24.03 -33.95
C ARG A 11 -36.39 22.91 -34.69
N LYS A 12 -36.20 22.76 -36.00
CA LYS A 12 -36.87 21.74 -36.82
C LYS A 12 -36.18 20.37 -36.78
N VAL A 13 -34.94 20.30 -36.27
CA VAL A 13 -34.16 19.06 -36.22
C VAL A 13 -34.74 18.13 -35.16
N ILE A 14 -34.84 16.84 -35.47
CA ILE A 14 -35.40 15.82 -34.57
C ILE A 14 -34.39 15.54 -33.43
N LEU A 15 -34.88 15.45 -32.18
CA LEU A 15 -34.03 15.21 -31.01
C LEU A 15 -33.22 13.90 -31.11
N SER A 16 -33.78 12.86 -31.74
CA SER A 16 -33.10 11.58 -31.99
C SER A 16 -31.86 11.71 -32.87
N ASP A 17 -31.80 12.74 -33.71
CA ASP A 17 -30.69 12.96 -34.63
C ASP A 17 -29.52 13.66 -33.94
N ILE A 18 -29.81 14.37 -32.85
CA ILE A 18 -28.81 15.12 -32.08
C ILE A 18 -28.45 14.46 -30.74
N MET A 19 -29.14 13.38 -30.34
CA MET A 19 -28.82 12.63 -29.12
C MET A 19 -27.54 11.80 -29.22
N ILE A 20 -26.96 11.48 -28.05
CA ILE A 20 -25.91 10.46 -27.94
C ILE A 20 -26.63 9.11 -27.98
N LYS A 21 -26.29 8.26 -28.95
CA LYS A 21 -26.97 6.97 -29.17
C LYS A 21 -26.59 5.91 -28.12
N GLU A 22 -25.33 5.93 -27.72
CA GLU A 22 -24.75 4.98 -26.77
C GLU A 22 -24.11 5.77 -25.63
N PRO A 23 -24.90 6.24 -24.65
CA PRO A 23 -24.34 6.90 -23.47
C PRO A 23 -23.64 5.85 -22.58
N VAL A 24 -22.60 6.27 -21.86
CA VAL A 24 -22.07 5.50 -20.73
C VAL A 24 -23.17 5.46 -19.67
N ILE A 25 -23.55 4.25 -19.23
CA ILE A 25 -24.60 4.02 -18.23
C ILE A 25 -23.97 3.54 -16.93
N VAL A 26 -24.52 3.99 -15.80
CA VAL A 26 -24.14 3.53 -14.47
C VAL A 26 -25.26 2.64 -13.94
N SER A 27 -24.92 1.44 -13.44
CA SER A 27 -25.90 0.58 -12.76
C SER A 27 -26.17 1.10 -11.36
N VAL A 28 -27.41 1.00 -10.87
CA VAL A 28 -27.75 1.29 -9.47
C VAL A 28 -27.00 0.41 -8.45
N THR A 29 -26.45 -0.72 -8.89
CA THR A 29 -25.65 -1.63 -8.06
C THR A 29 -24.15 -1.51 -8.32
N MET A 30 -23.71 -0.54 -9.12
CA MET A 30 -22.29 -0.28 -9.37
C MET A 30 -21.69 0.32 -8.10
N ASP A 31 -20.46 -0.08 -7.79
CA ASP A 31 -19.72 0.52 -6.69
C ASP A 31 -19.37 1.98 -6.98
N GLN A 32 -19.27 2.80 -5.94
CA GLN A 32 -19.02 4.22 -6.11
C GLN A 32 -17.61 4.50 -6.69
N GLU A 33 -16.62 3.68 -6.36
CA GLU A 33 -15.25 3.76 -6.90
C GLU A 33 -15.25 3.43 -8.41
N ASP A 34 -15.97 2.38 -8.81
CA ASP A 34 -16.16 2.01 -10.22
C ASP A 34 -16.82 3.13 -11.02
N MET A 35 -17.83 3.76 -10.43
CA MET A 35 -18.57 4.86 -11.04
C MET A 35 -17.69 6.11 -11.19
N ALA A 36 -16.94 6.48 -10.16
CA ALA A 36 -15.98 7.58 -10.20
C ALA A 36 -14.92 7.37 -11.29
N PHE A 37 -14.40 6.15 -11.41
CA PHE A 37 -13.45 5.80 -12.46
C PHE A 37 -14.02 5.97 -13.87
N LEU A 38 -15.31 5.65 -14.11
CA LEU A 38 -15.95 5.88 -15.41
C LEU A 38 -16.06 7.38 -15.74
N PHE A 39 -16.35 8.22 -14.74
CA PHE A 39 -16.42 9.66 -14.94
C PHE A 39 -15.07 10.26 -15.32
N GLU A 40 -13.99 9.83 -14.65
CA GLU A 40 -12.62 10.22 -14.98
C GLU A 40 -12.21 9.71 -16.37
N GLN A 41 -12.44 8.42 -16.65
CA GLN A 41 -11.99 7.80 -17.89
C GLN A 41 -12.66 8.38 -19.16
N TYR A 42 -13.93 8.77 -19.06
CA TYR A 42 -14.73 9.23 -20.20
C TYR A 42 -15.04 10.74 -20.17
N ASP A 43 -14.40 11.50 -19.27
CA ASP A 43 -14.62 12.95 -19.08
C ASP A 43 -16.13 13.29 -18.96
N LEU A 44 -16.87 12.51 -18.16
CA LEU A 44 -18.32 12.65 -18.08
C LEU A 44 -18.71 13.84 -17.20
N THR A 45 -19.65 14.66 -17.67
CA THR A 45 -20.29 15.69 -16.83
C THR A 45 -21.47 15.14 -16.04
N SER A 46 -22.09 14.07 -16.56
CA SER A 46 -23.25 13.40 -15.97
C SER A 46 -23.44 12.03 -16.61
N ALA A 47 -23.93 11.07 -15.83
CA ALA A 47 -24.26 9.74 -16.33
C ALA A 47 -25.69 9.32 -15.92
N PRO A 48 -26.47 8.69 -16.81
CA PRO A 48 -27.74 8.09 -16.45
C PRO A 48 -27.54 6.86 -15.55
N VAL A 49 -28.35 6.78 -14.49
CA VAL A 49 -28.41 5.61 -13.61
C VAL A 49 -29.57 4.71 -14.03
N VAL A 50 -29.27 3.44 -14.24
CA VAL A 50 -30.25 2.44 -14.69
C VAL A 50 -30.43 1.32 -13.66
N ASN A 51 -31.63 0.73 -13.64
CA ASN A 51 -31.90 -0.48 -12.87
C ASN A 51 -31.52 -1.76 -13.65
N SER A 52 -31.72 -2.93 -13.05
CA SER A 52 -31.44 -4.25 -13.67
C SER A 52 -32.23 -4.56 -14.95
N GLN A 53 -33.27 -3.79 -15.26
CA GLN A 53 -34.05 -3.89 -16.51
C GLN A 53 -33.63 -2.84 -17.56
N ASN A 54 -32.46 -2.18 -17.38
CA ASN A 54 -31.99 -1.06 -18.19
C ASN A 54 -32.97 0.11 -18.29
N ARG A 55 -33.81 0.30 -17.27
CA ARG A 55 -34.70 1.47 -17.19
C ARG A 55 -33.98 2.57 -16.45
N LEU A 56 -34.02 3.79 -17.02
CA LEU A 56 -33.53 5.00 -16.38
C LEU A 56 -34.32 5.25 -15.10
N ILE A 57 -33.60 5.37 -13.98
CA ILE A 57 -34.19 5.68 -12.67
C ILE A 57 -33.65 6.97 -12.05
N GLY A 58 -32.53 7.49 -12.58
CA GLY A 58 -31.91 8.70 -12.07
C GLY A 58 -30.72 9.14 -12.91
N MET A 59 -29.95 10.09 -12.39
CA MET A 59 -28.67 10.51 -12.94
C MET A 59 -27.70 10.86 -11.82
N VAL A 60 -26.41 10.79 -12.11
CA VAL A 60 -25.33 11.30 -11.26
C VAL A 60 -24.60 12.38 -12.05
N THR A 61 -24.13 13.41 -11.36
CA THR A 61 -23.39 14.53 -11.95
C THR A 61 -21.96 14.58 -11.41
N VAL A 62 -21.07 15.23 -12.16
CA VAL A 62 -19.63 15.24 -11.84
C VAL A 62 -19.32 15.88 -10.48
N ASP A 63 -20.13 16.82 -10.02
CA ASP A 63 -20.00 17.43 -8.69
C ASP A 63 -20.16 16.40 -7.56
N ASP A 64 -21.13 15.49 -7.65
CA ASP A 64 -21.28 14.39 -6.68
C ASP A 64 -20.08 13.43 -6.75
N VAL A 65 -19.57 13.16 -7.96
CA VAL A 65 -18.44 12.25 -8.17
C VAL A 65 -17.14 12.80 -7.61
N VAL A 66 -16.93 14.11 -7.67
CA VAL A 66 -15.73 14.76 -7.11
C VAL A 66 -15.66 14.56 -5.59
N GLU A 67 -16.79 14.49 -4.89
CA GLU A 67 -16.86 14.17 -3.46
C GLU A 67 -16.44 12.71 -3.23
N VAL A 68 -17.01 11.77 -3.98
CA VAL A 68 -16.65 10.33 -3.91
C VAL A 68 -15.16 10.10 -4.13
N ILE A 69 -14.54 10.74 -5.13
CA ILE A 69 -13.09 10.59 -5.38
C ILE A 69 -12.26 11.05 -4.17
N GLN A 70 -12.67 12.12 -3.50
CA GLN A 70 -11.98 12.62 -2.31
C GLN A 70 -12.16 11.69 -1.11
N GLU A 71 -13.39 11.22 -0.88
CA GLU A 71 -13.70 10.28 0.20
C GLU A 71 -12.92 8.97 0.06
N GLU A 72 -12.89 8.38 -1.15
CA GLU A 72 -12.13 7.14 -1.41
C GLU A 72 -10.62 7.33 -1.22
N ALA A 73 -10.07 8.46 -1.69
CA ALA A 73 -8.66 8.77 -1.50
C ALA A 73 -8.31 8.96 -0.01
N GLU A 74 -9.19 9.58 0.76
CA GLU A 74 -9.04 9.72 2.21
C GLU A 74 -9.14 8.36 2.92
N GLU A 75 -10.12 7.54 2.55
CA GLU A 75 -10.32 6.20 3.11
C GLU A 75 -9.09 5.31 2.88
N ASP A 76 -8.53 5.30 1.67
CA ASP A 76 -7.31 4.55 1.34
C ASP A 76 -6.10 5.00 2.16
N MET A 77 -5.93 6.32 2.35
CA MET A 77 -4.87 6.86 3.21
C MET A 77 -5.02 6.40 4.67
N LEU A 78 -6.25 6.39 5.19
CA LEU A 78 -6.54 5.93 6.54
C LEU A 78 -6.30 4.43 6.70
N LYS A 79 -6.77 3.62 5.74
CA LYS A 79 -6.56 2.16 5.71
C LYS A 79 -5.09 1.79 5.69
N LEU A 80 -4.28 2.50 4.89
CA LEU A 80 -2.81 2.34 4.85
C LEU A 80 -2.16 2.57 6.22
N ALA A 81 -2.70 3.50 7.02
CA ALA A 81 -2.26 3.76 8.39
C ALA A 81 -2.82 2.78 9.43
N GLY A 82 -3.58 1.76 9.02
CA GLY A 82 -4.26 0.83 9.93
C GLY A 82 -5.41 1.49 10.69
N ILE A 83 -6.02 2.51 10.11
CA ILE A 83 -7.21 3.19 10.63
C ILE A 83 -8.40 2.74 9.78
N SER A 84 -9.47 2.31 10.44
CA SER A 84 -10.70 1.92 9.75
C SER A 84 -11.92 2.42 10.52
N GLY A 85 -12.97 2.76 9.78
CA GLY A 85 -14.20 3.35 10.33
C GLY A 85 -14.10 4.86 10.52
N ASP A 86 -15.09 5.41 11.23
CA ASP A 86 -15.28 6.85 11.43
C ASP A 86 -14.06 7.52 12.11
N THR A 87 -13.56 8.57 11.47
CA THR A 87 -12.43 9.38 11.90
C THR A 87 -12.80 10.80 12.31
N ASP A 88 -14.10 11.08 12.54
CA ASP A 88 -14.55 12.38 13.01
C ASP A 88 -13.76 12.82 14.25
N LEU A 89 -13.22 14.04 14.17
CA LEU A 89 -12.43 14.68 15.22
C LEU A 89 -13.24 14.89 16.51
N TYR A 90 -14.56 14.93 16.41
CA TYR A 90 -15.47 15.11 17.54
C TYR A 90 -15.88 13.79 18.21
N LEU A 91 -15.41 12.65 17.71
CA LEU A 91 -15.65 11.36 18.37
C LEU A 91 -15.10 11.37 19.79
N ALA A 92 -15.87 10.78 20.70
CA ALA A 92 -15.42 10.61 22.07
C ALA A 92 -14.17 9.73 22.11
N ALA A 93 -13.21 10.04 23.00
CA ALA A 93 -11.93 9.32 23.08
C ALA A 93 -12.09 7.79 23.18
N TRP A 94 -13.14 7.30 23.85
CA TRP A 94 -13.44 5.87 23.94
C TRP A 94 -13.83 5.24 22.59
N GLN A 95 -14.57 5.97 21.75
CA GLN A 95 -14.96 5.51 20.42
C GLN A 95 -13.74 5.42 19.50
N THR A 96 -12.89 6.44 19.49
CA THR A 96 -11.61 6.45 18.75
C THR A 96 -10.66 5.36 19.22
N ALA A 97 -10.57 5.12 20.53
CA ALA A 97 -9.75 4.05 21.07
C ALA A 97 -10.25 2.68 20.59
N ARG A 98 -11.58 2.46 20.61
CA ARG A 98 -12.20 1.21 20.16
C ARG A 98 -12.02 0.97 18.66
N SER A 99 -12.12 2.00 17.82
CA SER A 99 -11.91 1.85 16.37
C SER A 99 -10.47 1.47 16.03
N ARG A 100 -9.49 2.05 16.73
CA ARG A 100 -8.06 1.75 16.52
C ARG A 100 -7.58 0.46 17.19
N PHE A 101 -8.28 0.00 18.23
CA PHE A 101 -7.84 -1.14 19.05
C PHE A 101 -7.64 -2.42 18.23
N SER A 102 -8.55 -2.75 17.30
CA SER A 102 -8.45 -3.98 16.50
C SER A 102 -7.14 -4.06 15.73
N TRP A 103 -6.75 -2.98 15.05
CA TRP A 103 -5.50 -2.94 14.28
C TRP A 103 -4.26 -2.88 15.17
N LEU A 104 -4.31 -2.11 16.27
CA LEU A 104 -3.22 -2.10 17.26
C LEU A 104 -3.00 -3.47 17.90
N PHE A 105 -4.08 -4.21 18.16
CA PHE A 105 -4.02 -5.55 18.71
C PHE A 105 -3.41 -6.54 17.70
N ILE A 106 -3.79 -6.47 16.42
CA ILE A 106 -3.14 -7.27 15.36
C ILE A 106 -1.65 -6.92 15.22
N ASN A 107 -1.30 -5.64 15.29
CA ASN A 107 0.09 -5.20 15.28
C ASN A 107 0.88 -5.71 16.50
N LEU A 108 0.25 -5.78 17.68
CA LEU A 108 0.86 -6.38 18.86
C LEU A 108 1.12 -7.89 18.67
N LEU A 109 0.16 -8.63 18.13
CA LEU A 109 0.33 -10.06 17.87
C LEU A 109 1.49 -10.33 16.91
N THR A 110 1.62 -9.50 15.89
CA THR A 110 2.70 -9.61 14.91
C THR A 110 4.05 -9.17 15.47
N ALA A 111 4.11 -8.15 16.33
CA ALA A 111 5.31 -7.79 17.08
C ALA A 111 5.78 -8.92 18.02
N ILE A 112 4.84 -9.68 18.60
CA ILE A 112 5.16 -10.88 19.39
C ILE A 112 5.80 -11.96 18.51
N LEU A 113 5.32 -12.17 17.27
CA LEU A 113 5.94 -13.10 16.32
C LEU A 113 7.39 -12.70 15.98
N ALA A 114 7.65 -11.42 15.74
CA ALA A 114 9.00 -10.91 15.54
C ALA A 114 9.89 -11.12 16.78
N SER A 115 9.35 -10.90 17.98
CA SER A 115 10.07 -11.13 19.24
C SER A 115 10.44 -12.61 19.46
N ILE A 116 9.56 -13.54 19.07
CA ILE A 116 9.86 -14.98 19.09
C ILE A 116 11.04 -15.31 18.17
N ALA A 117 11.07 -14.72 16.97
CA ALA A 117 12.19 -14.90 16.03
C ALA A 117 13.52 -14.40 16.61
N ILE A 118 13.52 -13.27 17.31
CA ILE A 118 14.70 -12.76 18.05
C ILE A 118 15.12 -13.73 19.15
N GLY A 119 14.16 -14.28 19.91
CA GLY A 119 14.40 -15.20 21.01
C GLY A 119 15.16 -16.48 20.62
N LEU A 120 15.03 -16.93 19.36
CA LEU A 120 15.82 -18.05 18.83
C LEU A 120 17.33 -17.80 18.83
N PHE A 121 17.75 -16.53 18.86
CA PHE A 121 19.14 -16.10 18.81
C PHE A 121 19.62 -15.44 20.11
N GLU A 122 18.94 -15.69 21.24
CA GLU A 122 19.32 -15.13 22.56
C GLU A 122 20.79 -15.42 22.91
N GLY A 123 21.28 -16.63 22.58
CA GLY A 123 22.69 -17.01 22.77
C GLY A 123 23.66 -16.13 21.98
N THR A 124 23.34 -15.85 20.72
CA THR A 124 24.12 -14.97 19.83
C THR A 124 24.17 -13.54 20.38
N ILE A 125 23.02 -13.02 20.82
CA ILE A 125 22.90 -11.66 21.36
C ILE A 125 23.71 -11.52 22.67
N LYS A 126 23.72 -12.54 23.52
CA LYS A 126 24.52 -12.54 24.76
C LYS A 126 26.02 -12.48 24.50
N GLN A 127 26.50 -13.09 23.41
CA GLN A 127 27.91 -13.03 23.04
C GLN A 127 28.27 -11.69 22.39
N ILE A 128 27.37 -11.13 21.60
CA ILE A 128 27.60 -9.92 20.83
C ILE A 128 26.50 -8.89 21.12
N VAL A 129 26.66 -8.15 22.21
CA VAL A 129 25.69 -7.14 22.68
C VAL A 129 25.47 -6.04 21.63
N ALA A 130 26.47 -5.75 20.79
CA ALA A 130 26.38 -4.79 19.69
C ALA A 130 25.23 -5.09 18.70
N LEU A 131 24.84 -6.37 18.54
CA LEU A 131 23.71 -6.76 17.69
C LEU A 131 22.41 -6.11 18.17
N ALA A 132 22.21 -5.99 19.49
CA ALA A 132 21.02 -5.37 20.06
C ALA A 132 20.92 -3.86 19.75
N VAL A 133 22.06 -3.18 19.63
CA VAL A 133 22.11 -1.76 19.27
C VAL A 133 21.84 -1.56 17.78
N LEU A 134 22.24 -2.52 16.95
CA LEU A 134 22.11 -2.46 15.49
C LEU A 134 20.75 -2.95 14.97
N MET A 135 20.05 -3.82 15.71
CA MET A 135 18.74 -4.37 15.33
C MET A 135 17.72 -3.31 14.90
N PRO A 136 17.51 -2.19 15.64
CA PRO A 136 16.53 -1.17 15.25
C PRO A 136 16.79 -0.54 13.89
N ILE A 137 18.06 -0.45 13.47
CA ILE A 137 18.45 0.13 12.18
C ILE A 137 17.96 -0.78 11.05
N VAL A 138 18.22 -2.09 11.17
CA VAL A 138 17.83 -3.08 10.16
C VAL A 138 16.31 -3.10 10.01
N ALA A 139 15.57 -3.23 11.14
CA ALA A 139 14.11 -3.26 11.15
C ALA A 139 13.49 -1.99 10.56
N SER A 140 13.93 -0.82 11.03
CA SER A 140 13.40 0.47 10.58
C SER A 140 13.60 0.69 9.07
N MET A 141 14.78 0.35 8.54
CA MET A 141 15.05 0.54 7.12
C MET A 141 14.24 -0.42 6.24
N GLY A 142 14.05 -1.67 6.66
CA GLY A 142 13.18 -2.63 5.98
C GLY A 142 11.73 -2.17 5.96
N GLY A 143 11.17 -1.82 7.13
CA GLY A 143 9.80 -1.34 7.25
C GLY A 143 9.53 -0.07 6.43
N ASN A 144 10.45 0.91 6.47
CA ASN A 144 10.31 2.17 5.74
C ASN A 144 10.38 1.98 4.22
N ALA A 145 11.37 1.23 3.72
CA ALA A 145 11.52 0.97 2.28
C ALA A 145 10.35 0.12 1.75
N GLY A 146 9.91 -0.85 2.54
CA GLY A 146 8.74 -1.66 2.23
C GLY A 146 7.51 -0.78 2.13
N THR A 147 7.31 0.12 3.10
CA THR A 147 6.12 0.98 3.16
C THR A 147 6.07 1.93 1.97
N GLN A 148 7.22 2.48 1.56
CA GLN A 148 7.31 3.28 0.33
C GLN A 148 6.87 2.49 -0.90
N THR A 149 7.36 1.26 -1.04
CA THR A 149 7.01 0.37 -2.15
C THR A 149 5.52 0.03 -2.12
N LEU A 150 5.00 -0.29 -0.94
CA LEU A 150 3.61 -0.62 -0.67
C LEU A 150 2.67 0.53 -1.02
N THR A 151 2.97 1.74 -0.56
CA THR A 151 2.17 2.93 -0.85
C THR A 151 2.10 3.21 -2.35
N VAL A 152 3.21 3.09 -3.08
CA VAL A 152 3.23 3.25 -4.54
C VAL A 152 2.38 2.17 -5.21
N ALA A 153 2.48 0.91 -4.77
CA ALA A 153 1.71 -0.19 -5.32
C ALA A 153 0.20 -0.07 -5.05
N VAL A 154 -0.21 0.28 -3.82
CA VAL A 154 -1.62 0.48 -3.46
C VAL A 154 -2.22 1.63 -4.27
N ARG A 155 -1.56 2.78 -4.35
CA ARG A 155 -2.01 3.90 -5.17
C ARG A 155 -2.15 3.51 -6.65
N ALA A 156 -1.18 2.79 -7.20
CA ALA A 156 -1.23 2.35 -8.60
C ALA A 156 -2.34 1.33 -8.86
N LEU A 157 -2.75 0.57 -7.84
CA LEU A 157 -3.90 -0.33 -7.91
C LEU A 157 -5.23 0.45 -7.87
N ALA A 158 -5.39 1.38 -6.93
CA ALA A 158 -6.59 2.21 -6.79
C ALA A 158 -6.84 3.07 -8.04
N THR A 159 -5.78 3.67 -8.59
CA THR A 159 -5.84 4.46 -9.84
C THR A 159 -5.92 3.62 -11.12
N ARG A 160 -5.97 2.28 -11.01
CA ARG A 160 -5.97 1.31 -12.12
C ARG A 160 -4.81 1.44 -13.12
N GLU A 161 -3.74 2.15 -12.74
CA GLU A 161 -2.48 2.19 -13.47
C GLU A 161 -1.79 0.82 -13.47
N LEU A 162 -1.99 0.02 -12.42
CA LEU A 162 -1.45 -1.32 -12.27
C LEU A 162 -2.51 -2.37 -12.61
N ASN A 163 -2.22 -3.15 -13.65
CA ASN A 163 -3.07 -4.24 -14.12
C ASN A 163 -2.25 -5.52 -14.35
N GLN A 164 -2.92 -6.63 -14.66
CA GLN A 164 -2.26 -7.92 -14.81
C GLN A 164 -1.15 -7.93 -15.88
N SER A 165 -1.25 -7.06 -16.90
CA SER A 165 -0.29 -7.01 -18.00
C SER A 165 1.03 -6.33 -17.63
N ASN A 166 1.00 -5.36 -16.69
CA ASN A 166 2.18 -4.61 -16.27
C ASN A 166 2.67 -4.97 -14.85
N ALA A 167 1.89 -5.74 -14.08
CA ALA A 167 2.21 -6.12 -12.71
C ALA A 167 3.62 -6.71 -12.56
N LEU A 168 4.02 -7.65 -13.41
CA LEU A 168 5.37 -8.26 -13.36
C LEU A 168 6.50 -7.25 -13.61
N ARG A 169 6.27 -6.27 -14.49
CA ARG A 169 7.26 -5.23 -14.80
C ARG A 169 7.42 -4.27 -13.63
N VAL A 170 6.30 -3.82 -13.05
CA VAL A 170 6.29 -2.94 -11.88
C VAL A 170 6.93 -3.65 -10.69
N PHE A 171 6.56 -4.91 -10.45
CA PHE A 171 7.13 -5.76 -9.41
C PHE A 171 8.66 -5.90 -9.54
N GLY A 172 9.16 -6.23 -10.74
CA GLY A 172 10.60 -6.33 -10.98
C GLY A 172 11.34 -5.00 -10.80
N LYS A 173 10.72 -3.87 -11.17
CA LYS A 173 11.27 -2.53 -10.93
C LYS A 173 11.44 -2.27 -9.44
N GLU A 174 10.45 -2.57 -8.60
CA GLU A 174 10.52 -2.30 -7.16
C GLU A 174 11.55 -3.18 -6.44
N ILE A 175 11.70 -4.45 -6.86
CA ILE A 175 12.81 -5.30 -6.38
C ILE A 175 14.16 -4.69 -6.74
N LEU A 176 14.31 -4.19 -7.98
CA LEU A 176 15.56 -3.58 -8.41
C LEU A 176 15.88 -2.31 -7.61
N VAL A 177 14.87 -1.47 -7.34
CA VAL A 177 15.01 -0.29 -6.46
C VAL A 177 15.47 -0.73 -5.06
N GLY A 178 14.87 -1.78 -4.50
CA GLY A 178 15.27 -2.36 -3.22
C GLY A 178 16.72 -2.84 -3.20
N ILE A 179 17.18 -3.51 -4.26
CA ILE A 179 18.57 -3.97 -4.38
C ILE A 179 19.55 -2.78 -4.50
N ILE A 180 19.23 -1.79 -5.33
CA ILE A 180 20.09 -0.61 -5.53
C ILE A 180 20.24 0.17 -4.21
N ASN A 181 19.12 0.47 -3.54
CA ASN A 181 19.15 1.10 -2.23
C ASN A 181 19.84 0.21 -1.19
N GLY A 182 19.59 -1.09 -1.25
CA GLY A 182 20.27 -2.13 -0.48
C GLY A 182 21.78 -2.02 -0.53
N LEU A 183 22.36 -1.95 -1.72
CA LEU A 183 23.80 -1.84 -1.90
C LEU A 183 24.37 -0.54 -1.32
N ILE A 184 23.69 0.59 -1.54
CA ILE A 184 24.14 1.90 -1.05
C ILE A 184 24.11 1.92 0.48
N PHE A 185 22.97 1.54 1.09
CA PHE A 185 22.84 1.55 2.54
C PHE A 185 23.66 0.46 3.23
N ALA A 186 23.90 -0.69 2.58
CA ALA A 186 24.81 -1.71 3.08
C ALA A 186 26.23 -1.17 3.27
N VAL A 187 26.75 -0.42 2.29
CA VAL A 187 28.07 0.21 2.39
C VAL A 187 28.09 1.26 3.50
N ILE A 188 27.10 2.15 3.55
CA ILE A 188 27.04 3.23 4.55
C ILE A 188 26.98 2.65 5.97
N VAL A 189 26.00 1.78 6.22
CA VAL A 189 25.75 1.22 7.56
C VAL A 189 26.85 0.25 7.96
N GLY A 190 27.38 -0.54 7.02
CA GLY A 190 28.51 -1.44 7.26
C GLY A 190 29.77 -0.71 7.68
N LEU A 191 30.12 0.40 7.01
CA LEU A 191 31.25 1.25 7.40
C LEU A 191 31.02 1.90 8.76
N VAL A 192 29.84 2.46 9.00
CA VAL A 192 29.50 3.08 10.30
C VAL A 192 29.60 2.07 11.43
N ALA A 193 29.05 0.87 11.26
CA ALA A 193 29.12 -0.18 12.29
C ALA A 193 30.55 -0.67 12.53
N ALA A 194 31.34 -0.88 11.46
CA ALA A 194 32.73 -1.29 11.59
C ALA A 194 33.58 -0.25 12.36
N LEU A 195 33.36 1.04 12.08
CA LEU A 195 34.07 2.13 12.77
C LEU A 195 33.59 2.34 14.20
N TRP A 196 32.28 2.24 14.45
CA TRP A 196 31.69 2.47 15.77
C TRP A 196 32.09 1.37 16.75
N PHE A 197 31.97 0.10 16.36
CA PHE A 197 32.25 -1.02 17.25
C PHE A 197 33.71 -1.48 17.19
N GLY A 198 34.52 -0.95 16.26
CA GLY A 198 35.92 -1.35 16.06
C GLY A 198 36.08 -2.76 15.50
N GLU A 199 35.00 -3.40 15.07
CA GLU A 199 34.94 -4.80 14.66
C GLU A 199 34.44 -4.90 13.22
N HIS A 200 35.35 -5.19 12.28
CA HIS A 200 35.02 -5.28 10.86
C HIS A 200 33.99 -6.36 10.54
N GLY A 201 33.96 -7.45 11.32
CA GLY A 201 32.99 -8.53 11.18
C GLY A 201 31.55 -8.04 11.34
N LEU A 202 31.29 -7.15 12.31
CA LEU A 202 29.96 -6.57 12.51
C LEU A 202 29.53 -5.70 11.34
N GLY A 203 30.46 -4.93 10.76
CA GLY A 203 30.22 -4.15 9.56
C GLY A 203 29.79 -5.01 8.36
N ILE A 204 30.43 -6.16 8.16
CA ILE A 204 30.08 -7.10 7.07
C ILE A 204 28.71 -7.72 7.31
N VAL A 205 28.44 -8.18 8.54
CA VAL A 205 27.15 -8.79 8.91
C VAL A 205 25.99 -7.82 8.67
N ILE A 206 26.10 -6.58 9.16
CA ILE A 206 25.03 -5.60 8.97
C ILE A 206 24.88 -5.19 7.51
N ALA A 207 25.98 -5.07 6.75
CA ALA A 207 25.92 -4.75 5.32
C ALA A 207 25.13 -5.82 4.55
N LEU A 208 25.44 -7.10 4.77
CA LEU A 208 24.73 -8.21 4.12
C LEU A 208 23.26 -8.29 4.57
N ALA A 209 23.00 -8.11 5.86
CA ALA A 209 21.65 -8.09 6.39
C ALA A 209 20.81 -6.94 5.82
N MET A 210 21.39 -5.74 5.69
CA MET A 210 20.74 -4.57 5.09
C MET A 210 20.39 -4.81 3.63
N LEU A 211 21.32 -5.35 2.84
CA LEU A 211 21.07 -5.68 1.43
C LEU A 211 19.90 -6.67 1.30
N PHE A 212 19.91 -7.74 2.10
CA PHE A 212 18.84 -8.73 2.07
C PHE A 212 17.51 -8.15 2.56
N ASN A 213 17.52 -7.37 3.64
CA ASN A 213 16.29 -6.81 4.20
C ASN A 213 15.63 -5.80 3.24
N LEU A 214 16.42 -4.98 2.54
CA LEU A 214 15.91 -4.05 1.53
C LEU A 214 15.38 -4.75 0.27
N PHE A 215 15.98 -5.89 -0.11
CA PHE A 215 15.41 -6.77 -1.13
C PHE A 215 14.04 -7.34 -0.70
N VAL A 216 13.94 -7.88 0.52
CA VAL A 216 12.69 -8.42 1.08
C VAL A 216 11.62 -7.34 1.17
N ALA A 217 11.99 -6.13 1.61
CA ALA A 217 11.12 -4.98 1.69
C ALA A 217 10.53 -4.59 0.32
N GLY A 218 11.37 -4.50 -0.72
CA GLY A 218 10.89 -4.24 -2.09
C GLY A 218 10.02 -5.36 -2.65
N PHE A 219 10.38 -6.62 -2.38
CA PHE A 219 9.60 -7.78 -2.79
C PHE A 219 8.21 -7.80 -2.14
N PHE A 220 8.12 -7.74 -0.81
CA PHE A 220 6.85 -7.84 -0.10
C PHE A 220 6.04 -6.55 -0.19
N GLY A 221 6.67 -5.39 -0.25
CA GLY A 221 5.99 -4.12 -0.49
C GLY A 221 5.22 -4.12 -1.82
N ALA A 222 5.78 -4.73 -2.87
CA ALA A 222 5.07 -4.89 -4.14
C ALA A 222 4.14 -6.12 -4.17
N ALA A 223 4.49 -7.22 -3.51
CA ALA A 223 3.71 -8.46 -3.55
C ALA A 223 2.42 -8.38 -2.74
N ILE A 224 2.45 -7.81 -1.54
CA ILE A 224 1.30 -7.84 -0.61
C ILE A 224 0.05 -7.21 -1.24
N PRO A 225 0.08 -5.99 -1.80
CA PRO A 225 -1.11 -5.38 -2.40
C PRO A 225 -1.68 -6.21 -3.57
N LEU A 226 -0.80 -6.78 -4.40
CA LEU A 226 -1.21 -7.64 -5.52
C LEU A 226 -1.87 -8.94 -5.07
N LEU A 227 -1.36 -9.53 -3.97
CA LEU A 227 -1.94 -10.73 -3.39
C LEU A 227 -3.30 -10.45 -2.76
N LEU A 228 -3.43 -9.35 -2.02
CA LEU A 228 -4.71 -8.91 -1.45
C LEU A 228 -5.75 -8.68 -2.54
N GLN A 229 -5.41 -7.93 -3.60
CA GLN A 229 -6.30 -7.72 -4.74
C GLN A 229 -6.73 -9.04 -5.39
N ARG A 230 -5.79 -9.99 -5.58
CA ARG A 230 -6.09 -11.30 -6.15
C ARG A 230 -7.05 -12.12 -5.29
N TRP A 231 -7.03 -11.92 -3.97
CA TRP A 231 -7.96 -12.52 -3.02
C TRP A 231 -9.24 -11.71 -2.81
N LYS A 232 -9.43 -10.63 -3.57
CA LYS A 232 -10.57 -9.70 -3.45
C LYS A 232 -10.66 -9.07 -2.05
N ILE A 233 -9.50 -8.86 -1.43
CA ILE A 233 -9.35 -8.06 -0.22
C ILE A 233 -8.83 -6.70 -0.66
N ASP A 234 -9.36 -5.65 -0.06
CA ASP A 234 -8.89 -4.29 -0.24
C ASP A 234 -7.35 -4.20 -0.04
N PRO A 235 -6.58 -3.77 -1.06
CA PRO A 235 -5.13 -3.68 -0.98
C PRO A 235 -4.59 -2.67 0.03
N ALA A 236 -5.35 -1.64 0.39
CA ALA A 236 -4.95 -0.63 1.38
C ALA A 236 -5.12 -1.15 2.82
N LEU A 237 -6.05 -2.09 3.02
CA LEU A 237 -6.48 -2.55 4.34
C LEU A 237 -5.38 -3.34 5.08
N GLY A 238 -4.72 -2.69 6.03
CA GLY A 238 -3.76 -3.32 6.96
C GLY A 238 -2.48 -3.86 6.30
N ALA A 239 -2.23 -3.50 5.04
CA ALA A 239 -1.13 -4.01 4.25
C ALA A 239 0.24 -3.57 4.82
N SER A 240 0.31 -2.39 5.45
CA SER A 240 1.50 -1.88 6.15
C SER A 240 1.88 -2.72 7.39
N ILE A 241 0.90 -3.22 8.15
CA ILE A 241 1.14 -4.07 9.33
C ILE A 241 1.68 -5.43 8.89
N LEU A 242 1.06 -6.04 7.88
CA LEU A 242 1.52 -7.31 7.31
C LEU A 242 2.96 -7.18 6.78
N LEU A 243 3.24 -6.10 6.05
CA LEU A 243 4.56 -5.81 5.54
C LEU A 243 5.59 -5.68 6.67
N THR A 244 5.31 -4.83 7.67
CA THR A 244 6.24 -4.60 8.79
C THR A 244 6.55 -5.89 9.54
N THR A 245 5.53 -6.74 9.73
CA THR A 245 5.69 -8.07 10.33
C THR A 245 6.69 -8.92 9.55
N VAL A 246 6.52 -9.00 8.23
CA VAL A 246 7.39 -9.82 7.37
C VAL A 246 8.80 -9.26 7.36
N THR A 247 8.97 -7.94 7.22
CA THR A 247 10.29 -7.31 7.22
C THR A 247 10.99 -7.44 8.56
N ASP A 248 10.27 -7.38 9.67
CA ASP A 248 10.85 -7.55 11.01
C ASP A 248 11.28 -9.00 11.25
N VAL A 249 10.38 -9.97 11.03
CA VAL A 249 10.68 -11.38 11.23
C VAL A 249 11.85 -11.81 10.34
N VAL A 250 11.79 -11.50 9.04
CA VAL A 250 12.84 -11.89 8.09
C VAL A 250 14.12 -11.09 8.34
N GLY A 251 14.02 -9.79 8.59
CA GLY A 251 15.15 -8.91 8.85
C GLY A 251 15.94 -9.33 10.09
N PHE A 252 15.27 -9.58 11.22
CA PHE A 252 15.91 -10.07 12.44
C PHE A 252 16.50 -11.46 12.26
N PHE A 253 15.76 -12.38 11.63
CA PHE A 253 16.24 -13.74 11.41
C PHE A 253 17.51 -13.76 10.56
N VAL A 254 17.56 -12.97 9.49
CA VAL A 254 18.72 -12.88 8.60
C VAL A 254 19.88 -12.17 9.30
N PHE A 255 19.63 -11.05 9.97
CA PHE A 255 20.69 -10.32 10.67
C PHE A 255 21.36 -11.15 11.76
N LEU A 256 20.56 -11.75 12.64
CA LEU A 256 21.06 -12.55 13.76
C LEU A 256 21.62 -13.89 13.28
N GLY A 257 21.02 -14.50 12.26
CA GLY A 257 21.53 -15.72 11.63
C GLY A 257 22.90 -15.51 10.96
N LEU A 258 23.07 -14.41 10.22
CA LEU A 258 24.37 -14.04 9.65
C LEU A 258 25.41 -13.75 10.74
N ALA A 259 25.03 -13.07 11.82
CA ALA A 259 25.92 -12.85 12.95
C ALA A 259 26.37 -14.17 13.59
N GLN A 260 25.45 -15.10 13.82
CA GLN A 260 25.76 -16.42 14.37
C GLN A 260 26.65 -17.24 13.43
N MET A 261 26.45 -17.18 12.12
CA MET A 261 27.24 -17.96 11.17
C MET A 261 28.64 -17.40 10.90
N LEU A 262 28.83 -16.08 11.01
CA LEU A 262 30.07 -15.40 10.60
C LEU A 262 30.95 -14.99 11.78
N LEU A 263 30.39 -14.80 12.98
CA LEU A 263 31.11 -14.24 14.14
C LEU A 263 31.23 -15.20 15.33
N ILE A 264 30.49 -16.31 15.32
CA ILE A 264 30.50 -17.36 16.37
C ILE A 264 30.91 -18.68 15.72
#